data_AF-A0A7Y0SQH8-F1
#
_entry.id   AF-A0A7Y0SQH8-F1
#
_cell.length_a   1.000
_cell.length_b   1.000
_cell.length_c   1.000
_cell.angle_alpha   90.00
_cell.angle_beta   90.00
_cell.angle_gamma   90.00
#
_symmetry.space_group_name_H-M   'P 1'
#
loop_
_entity.id
_entity.type
_entity.pdbx_description
1 polymer ?
#
loop_
_entity_poly.entity_id
_entity_poly.type
_entity_poly.pdbx_seq_one_letter_code
_entity_poly.pdbx_strand_id
1 'polypeptide(L)'
;MKKFYQYILLLISMALFGCSAANLVVDPYSDLEIAASHNINPDSNGRPSPVVVYVFELTSNTIFESQDFFSIYEESEKVLGP
;
A
#
# COMPACT_ATOMS: atom_id res chain seq x y z
N MET A 1 10.41 50.04 22.26
CA MET A 1 9.18 49.91 21.45
C MET A 1 9.47 49.30 20.07
N LYS A 2 10.09 50.02 19.10
CA LYS A 2 10.40 49.47 17.76
C LYS A 2 11.18 48.14 17.76
N LYS A 3 12.24 48.05 18.56
CA LYS A 3 13.06 46.83 18.70
C LYS A 3 12.27 45.63 19.23
N PHE A 4 11.30 45.87 20.13
CA PHE A 4 10.44 44.84 20.71
C PHE A 4 9.50 44.24 19.66
N TYR A 5 8.85 45.08 18.85
CA TYR A 5 8.07 44.62 17.69
C TYR A 5 8.92 43.83 16.69
N GLN A 6 10.18 44.23 16.51
CA GLN A 6 11.11 43.55 15.62
C GLN A 6 11.47 42.14 16.10
N TYR A 7 11.63 41.94 17.42
CA TYR A 7 11.84 40.61 18.00
C TYR A 7 10.59 39.72 17.94
N ILE A 8 9.41 40.29 18.17
CA ILE A 8 8.14 39.56 18.06
C ILE A 8 7.92 39.08 16.61
N LEU A 9 8.20 39.93 15.63
CA LEU A 9 8.04 39.59 14.21
C LEU A 9 8.98 38.45 13.79
N LEU A 10 10.21 38.44 14.30
CA LEU A 10 11.21 37.39 14.05
C LEU A 10 10.81 36.05 14.69
N LEU A 11 10.23 36.09 15.89
CA LEU A 11 9.77 34.89 16.60
C LEU A 11 8.54 34.27 15.89
N ILE A 12 7.64 35.11 15.39
CA ILE A 12 6.49 34.69 14.57
C ILE A 12 6.95 34.07 13.25
N SER A 13 7.95 34.65 12.56
CA SER A 13 8.43 34.07 11.29
C SER A 13 9.09 32.71 11.49
N MET A 14 9.76 32.50 12.62
CA MET A 14 10.40 31.22 12.94
C MET A 14 9.38 30.14 13.31
N ALA A 15 8.26 30.52 13.93
CA ALA A 15 7.14 29.61 14.20
C ALA A 15 6.36 29.19 12.95
N LEU A 16 6.51 29.90 11.82
CA LEU A 16 5.86 29.58 10.54
C LEU A 16 6.67 28.58 9.68
N PHE A 17 7.88 28.19 10.09
CA PHE A 17 8.59 27.07 9.48
C PHE A 17 8.01 25.74 9.97
N GLY A 18 6.87 25.35 9.41
CA GLY A 18 6.32 24.00 9.55
C GLY A 18 7.10 23.02 8.67
N CYS A 19 7.38 21.83 9.20
CA CYS A 19 7.92 20.73 8.41
C CYS A 19 6.84 20.28 7.42
N SER A 20 7.02 20.60 6.13
CA SER A 20 6.20 20.01 5.06
C SER A 20 6.60 18.54 4.93
N ALA A 21 5.62 17.64 4.98
CA ALA A 21 5.85 16.20 4.94
C ALA A 21 6.57 15.81 3.64
N ALA A 22 7.76 15.23 3.77
CA ALA A 22 8.62 14.82 2.66
C ALA A 22 8.06 13.66 1.81
N ASN A 23 6.96 13.03 2.23
CA ASN A 23 6.35 11.87 1.55
C ASN A 23 5.50 12.24 0.32
N LEU A 24 5.58 13.46 -0.19
CA LEU A 24 4.83 13.90 -1.39
C LEU A 24 5.53 13.60 -2.72
N VAL A 25 6.76 13.06 -2.69
CA VAL A 25 7.62 12.96 -3.88
C VAL A 25 7.93 11.52 -4.29
N VAL A 26 7.61 10.54 -3.44
CA VAL A 26 7.90 9.13 -3.70
C VAL A 26 6.58 8.37 -3.72
N ASP A 27 6.28 7.75 -4.86
CA ASP A 27 5.15 6.84 -4.97
C ASP A 27 5.32 5.69 -3.97
N PRO A 28 4.24 5.24 -3.30
CA PRO A 28 4.31 4.08 -2.43
C PRO A 28 4.80 2.86 -3.22
N TYR A 29 5.72 2.10 -2.63
CA TYR A 29 6.20 0.84 -3.20
C TYR A 29 6.28 -0.22 -2.11
N SER A 30 6.26 -1.49 -2.53
CA SER A 30 6.46 -2.63 -1.66
C SER A 30 7.29 -3.68 -2.36
N ASP A 31 8.20 -4.30 -1.60
CA ASP A 31 8.94 -5.47 -2.04
C ASP A 31 8.22 -6.73 -1.55
N LEU A 32 8.05 -7.71 -2.43
CA LEU A 32 7.44 -9.00 -2.11
C LEU A 32 8.44 -10.12 -2.36
N GLU A 33 8.76 -10.89 -1.32
CA GLU A 33 9.52 -12.13 -1.44
C GLU A 33 8.55 -13.32 -1.40
N ILE A 34 8.43 -14.04 -2.52
CA ILE A 34 7.56 -15.22 -2.62
C ILE A 34 8.44 -16.47 -2.68
N ALA A 35 8.46 -17.23 -1.59
CA ALA A 35 9.12 -18.52 -1.51
C ALA A 35 8.10 -19.65 -1.64
N ALA A 36 8.32 -20.55 -2.60
CA ALA A 36 7.49 -21.74 -2.79
C ALA A 36 8.13 -22.97 -2.13
N SER A 37 7.31 -23.78 -1.47
CA SER A 37 7.74 -25.09 -0.96
C SER A 37 7.99 -26.07 -2.13
N HIS A 38 8.90 -27.03 -1.92
CA HIS A 38 9.18 -28.09 -2.89
C HIS A 38 7.94 -28.92 -3.27
N ASN A 39 6.93 -28.99 -2.39
CA ASN A 39 5.70 -29.76 -2.61
C ASN A 39 4.45 -28.88 -2.78
N ILE A 40 4.61 -27.71 -3.40
CA ILE A 40 3.50 -26.78 -3.64
C ILE A 40 2.51 -27.35 -4.67
N ASN A 41 1.21 -27.10 -4.46
CA ASN A 41 0.10 -27.47 -5.34
C ASN A 41 0.22 -28.89 -5.94
N PRO A 42 0.25 -29.94 -5.09
CA PRO A 42 0.37 -31.30 -5.56
C PRO A 42 -0.88 -31.72 -6.36
N ASP A 43 -0.66 -32.44 -7.46
CA ASP A 43 -1.75 -33.09 -8.18
C ASP A 43 -2.26 -34.34 -7.43
N SER A 44 -3.23 -35.05 -8.02
CA SER A 44 -3.82 -36.25 -7.41
C SER A 44 -2.82 -37.39 -7.17
N ASN A 45 -1.63 -37.36 -7.78
CA ASN A 45 -0.56 -38.33 -7.57
C ASN A 45 0.51 -37.82 -6.60
N GLY A 46 0.32 -36.63 -6.01
CA GLY A 46 1.29 -36.00 -5.12
C GLY A 46 2.45 -35.32 -5.84
N ARG A 47 2.40 -35.18 -7.17
CA ARG A 47 3.45 -34.48 -7.92
C ARG A 47 3.24 -32.95 -7.78
N PRO A 48 4.26 -32.17 -7.38
CA PRO A 48 4.14 -30.72 -7.27
C PRO A 48 3.79 -30.07 -8.61
N SER A 49 2.95 -29.04 -8.58
CA SER A 49 2.54 -28.27 -9.76
C SER A 49 2.76 -26.77 -9.56
N PRO A 50 2.93 -25.99 -10.63
CA PRO A 50 3.01 -24.53 -10.53
C PRO A 50 1.76 -23.92 -9.89
N VAL A 51 1.92 -22.75 -9.25
CA VAL A 51 0.82 -21.91 -8.74
C VAL A 51 0.89 -20.56 -9.41
N VAL A 52 -0.26 -20.04 -9.83
CA VAL A 52 -0.40 -18.66 -10.29
C VAL A 52 -0.72 -17.78 -9.09
N VAL A 53 0.02 -16.68 -8.93
CA VAL A 53 -0.17 -15.71 -7.86
C VAL A 53 -0.64 -14.40 -8.46
N TYR A 54 -1.73 -13.86 -7.93
CA TYR A 54 -2.24 -12.52 -8.26
C TYR A 54 -1.96 -11.60 -7.09
N VAL A 55 -1.35 -10.46 -7.37
CA VAL A 55 -1.09 -9.40 -6.38
C VAL A 55 -2.05 -8.26 -6.67
N PHE A 56 -2.87 -7.91 -5.68
CA PHE A 56 -3.82 -6.80 -5.77
C PHE A 56 -3.38 -5.66 -4.85
N GLU A 57 -3.28 -4.46 -5.41
CA GLU A 57 -3.16 -3.23 -4.65
C GLU A 57 -4.57 -2.72 -4.36
N LEU A 58 -4.93 -2.58 -3.08
CA LEU A 58 -6.29 -2.26 -2.65
C LEU A 58 -6.28 -1.10 -1.66
N THR A 59 -7.28 -0.22 -1.78
CA THR A 59 -7.51 0.83 -0.78
C THR A 59 -7.96 0.24 0.57
N SER A 60 -8.62 -0.92 0.57
CA SER A 60 -9.05 -1.67 1.75
C SER A 60 -9.23 -3.16 1.43
N ASN A 61 -8.98 -4.05 2.40
CA ASN A 61 -9.22 -5.50 2.27
C ASN A 61 -10.69 -5.91 2.42
N THR A 62 -11.58 -5.02 2.88
CA THR A 62 -12.96 -5.38 3.25
C THR A 62 -13.75 -6.03 2.11
N ILE A 63 -13.64 -5.48 0.89
CA ILE A 63 -14.34 -6.04 -0.27
C ILE A 63 -13.74 -7.39 -0.65
N PHE A 64 -12.42 -7.49 -0.75
CA PHE A 64 -11.72 -8.73 -1.05
C PHE A 64 -12.12 -9.88 -0.12
N GLU A 65 -12.17 -9.64 1.20
CA GLU A 65 -12.53 -10.66 2.20
C GLU A 65 -14.02 -11.07 2.14
N SER A 66 -14.88 -10.26 1.52
CA SER A 66 -16.31 -10.54 1.38
C SER A 66 -16.69 -11.30 0.11
N GLN A 67 -15.80 -11.36 -0.89
CA GLN A 67 -16.06 -11.99 -2.18
C GLN A 67 -15.65 -13.47 -2.18
N ASP A 68 -16.29 -14.27 -3.03
CA ASP A 68 -15.87 -15.64 -3.28
C ASP A 68 -14.67 -15.71 -4.24
N PHE A 69 -14.04 -16.89 -4.31
CA PHE A 69 -12.85 -17.10 -5.14
C PHE A 69 -13.10 -16.84 -6.63
N PHE A 70 -14.22 -17.30 -7.19
CA PHE A 70 -14.49 -17.17 -8.63
C PHE A 70 -14.79 -15.72 -9.00
N SER A 71 -15.56 -15.03 -8.16
CA SER A 71 -15.81 -13.59 -8.28
C SER A 71 -14.50 -12.80 -8.38
N ILE A 72 -13.52 -13.10 -7.51
CA ILE A 72 -12.21 -12.44 -7.55
C ILE A 72 -11.38 -12.92 -8.76
N TYR A 73 -11.31 -14.22 -9.00
CA TYR A 73 -10.44 -14.81 -10.02
C TYR A 73 -10.85 -14.45 -11.46
N GLU A 74 -12.15 -14.39 -11.74
CA GLU A 74 -12.69 -14.13 -13.08
C GLU A 74 -13.08 -12.66 -13.26
N GLU A 75 -13.56 -11.98 -12.22
CA GLU A 75 -14.16 -10.65 -12.30
C GLU A 75 -13.48 -9.60 -11.38
N SER A 76 -12.20 -9.77 -11.01
CA SER A 76 -11.48 -8.88 -10.08
C SER A 76 -11.69 -7.38 -10.31
N GLU A 77 -11.55 -6.89 -11.55
CA GLU A 77 -11.74 -5.48 -11.91
C GLU A 77 -13.15 -4.95 -11.59
N LYS A 78 -14.16 -5.82 -11.65
CA LYS A 78 -15.55 -5.45 -11.39
C LYS A 78 -15.90 -5.55 -9.90
N VAL A 79 -15.35 -6.53 -9.19
CA VAL A 79 -15.75 -6.83 -7.81
C VAL A 79 -14.92 -6.12 -6.76
N LEU A 80 -13.65 -5.78 -7.04
CA LEU A 80 -12.76 -5.12 -6.07
C LEU A 80 -12.86 -3.60 -6.08
N GLY A 81 -13.57 -3.03 -7.07
CA GLY A 81 -13.69 -1.58 -7.26
C GLY A 81 -12.45 -0.99 -7.94
N PRO A 82 -12.47 0.33 -8.21
CA PRO A 82 -11.29 1.04 -8.73
C PRO A 82 -10.15 1.11 -7.70
#